data_AF-A0A2P4QGE4-F1
#
_entry.id   AF-A0A2P4QGE4-F1
#
_cell.length_a   1.000
_cell.length_b   1.000
_cell.length_c   1.000
_cell.angle_alpha   90.00
_cell.angle_beta   90.00
_cell.angle_gamma   90.00
#
_symmetry.space_group_name_H-M   'P 1'
#
loop_
_entity.id
_entity.type
_entity.pdbx_description
1 polymer ?
#
loop_
_entity_poly.entity_id
_entity_poly.type
_entity_poly.pdbx_seq_one_letter_code
_entity_poly.pdbx_strand_id
1 'polypeptide(L)'
;MKVKNTIRGLIATIYIILIFTCPILEVSKLLLFNLTKQELTLQNEIIEIIYLIAMTIFPIGLIATALKNLCCNMGGLMSHLKEQLCCLPFLILIIASIYTHLTSQDMTPIPSTCPSNYPYKLSLTRVACFIRLINLIIMWTFTTLLFILTIVDCFGYFPTNNRGRDNTIQSRLSDFFPPDRDDDIGMTEKRIK
;
A
#
# COMPACT_ATOMS: atom_id res chain seq x y z
N MET A 1 30.25 -1.52 -0.50
CA MET A 1 28.81 -1.82 -0.24
C MET A 1 27.99 -0.77 -0.98
N LYS A 2 27.18 -1.16 -1.95
CA LYS A 2 26.67 -0.25 -3.01
C LYS A 2 25.57 0.66 -2.46
N VAL A 3 25.72 1.98 -2.59
CA VAL A 3 24.78 3.06 -2.18
C VAL A 3 23.30 2.73 -2.42
N LYS A 4 23.00 2.05 -3.53
CA LYS A 4 21.67 1.56 -3.90
C LYS A 4 21.00 0.67 -2.83
N ASN A 5 21.77 -0.18 -2.15
CA ASN A 5 21.24 -1.05 -1.08
C ASN A 5 20.90 -0.26 0.19
N THR A 6 21.69 0.76 0.51
CA THR A 6 21.44 1.65 1.66
C THR A 6 20.18 2.49 1.44
N ILE A 7 20.01 3.06 0.25
CA ILE A 7 18.80 3.84 -0.10
C ILE A 7 17.56 2.94 -0.03
N ARG A 8 17.63 1.73 -0.60
CA ARG A 8 16.52 0.78 -0.54
C ARG A 8 16.15 0.40 0.89
N GLY A 9 17.15 0.15 1.75
CA GLY A 9 16.94 -0.13 3.17
C GLY A 9 16.22 1.02 3.87
N LEU A 10 16.69 2.25 3.66
CA LEU A 10 16.11 3.45 4.28
C LEU A 10 14.65 3.68 3.86
N ILE A 11 14.34 3.57 2.56
CA ILE A 11 12.97 3.72 2.06
C ILE A 11 12.06 2.62 2.63
N ALA A 12 12.53 1.37 2.69
CA ALA A 12 11.77 0.28 3.27
C ALA A 12 11.51 0.51 4.76
N THR A 13 12.49 0.98 5.52
CA THR A 13 12.32 1.31 6.95
C THR A 13 11.29 2.42 7.16
N ILE A 14 11.36 3.50 6.39
CA ILE A 14 10.36 4.59 6.46
C ILE A 14 8.96 4.06 6.15
N TYR A 15 8.84 3.22 5.11
CA TYR A 15 7.56 2.65 4.72
C TYR A 15 6.97 1.76 5.81
N ILE A 16 7.80 0.92 6.47
CA ILE A 16 7.38 0.10 7.61
C ILE A 16 6.86 0.97 8.76
N ILE A 17 7.56 2.07 9.09
CA ILE A 17 7.11 2.99 10.14
C ILE A 17 5.76 3.60 9.78
N LEU A 18 5.56 4.02 8.53
CA LEU A 18 4.30 4.59 8.06
C LEU A 18 3.13 3.59 8.16
N ILE A 19 3.35 2.33 7.80
CA ILE A 19 2.34 1.25 7.90
C ILE A 19 1.76 1.16 9.31
N PHE A 20 2.59 1.30 10.34
CA PHE A 20 2.13 1.24 11.74
C PHE A 20 1.62 2.59 12.24
N THR A 21 2.20 3.69 11.77
CA THR A 21 1.81 5.03 12.22
C THR A 21 0.41 5.41 11.74
N CYS A 22 0.02 5.03 10.52
CA CYS A 22 -1.32 5.29 9.97
C CYS A 22 -2.46 4.78 10.89
N PRO A 23 -2.55 3.48 11.24
CA PRO A 23 -3.63 3.00 12.11
C PRO A 23 -3.56 3.57 13.52
N ILE A 24 -2.37 3.83 14.06
CA ILE A 24 -2.21 4.45 15.39
C ILE A 24 -2.80 5.88 15.39
N LEU A 25 -2.54 6.67 14.36
CA LEU A 25 -3.07 8.02 14.23
C LEU A 25 -4.58 8.03 14.01
N GLU A 26 -5.11 7.10 13.21
CA GLU A 26 -6.55 6.98 13.00
C GLU A 26 -7.28 6.60 14.31
N VAL A 27 -6.74 5.66 15.09
CA VAL A 27 -7.26 5.33 16.43
C VAL A 27 -7.17 6.52 17.37
N SER A 28 -6.04 7.25 17.36
CA SER A 28 -5.84 8.43 18.20
C SER A 28 -6.86 9.52 17.87
N LYS A 29 -7.14 9.73 16.58
CA LYS A 29 -8.18 10.62 16.09
C LYS A 29 -9.55 10.21 16.64
N LEU A 30 -9.98 8.96 16.41
CA LEU A 30 -11.26 8.45 16.90
C LEU A 30 -11.43 8.60 18.42
N LEU A 31 -10.37 8.32 19.20
CA LEU A 31 -10.37 8.48 20.65
C LEU A 31 -10.57 9.94 21.07
N LEU A 32 -9.84 10.87 20.45
CA LEU A 32 -9.96 12.30 20.71
C LEU A 32 -11.36 12.83 20.37
N PHE A 33 -11.93 12.41 19.24
CA PHE A 33 -13.28 12.81 18.87
C PHE A 33 -14.34 12.29 19.86
N ASN A 34 -14.17 11.07 20.39
CA ASN A 34 -15.06 10.55 21.41
C ASN A 34 -15.01 11.38 22.71
N LEU A 35 -13.84 11.93 23.04
CA LEU A 35 -13.65 12.83 24.19
C LEU A 35 -14.21 14.24 23.95
N THR A 36 -14.26 14.69 22.69
CA THR A 36 -14.74 16.04 22.30
C THR A 36 -16.15 16.03 21.71
N LYS A 37 -16.96 14.98 21.94
CA LYS A 37 -18.31 14.79 21.35
C LYS A 37 -19.28 15.97 21.50
N GLN A 38 -19.05 16.86 22.46
CA GLN A 38 -19.87 18.06 22.68
C GLN A 38 -19.51 19.24 21.75
N GLU A 39 -18.33 19.26 21.13
CA GLU A 39 -17.86 20.37 20.28
C GLU A 39 -17.63 19.99 18.82
N LEU A 40 -17.27 18.73 18.57
CA LEU A 40 -16.88 18.22 17.26
C LEU A 40 -17.81 17.06 16.92
N THR A 41 -18.72 17.29 15.98
CA THR A 41 -19.55 16.24 15.40
C THR A 41 -18.80 15.62 14.24
N LEU A 42 -18.38 14.37 14.41
CA LEU A 42 -17.92 13.55 13.29
C LEU A 42 -19.12 13.31 12.38
N GLN A 43 -19.10 13.86 11.17
CA GLN A 43 -20.24 13.77 10.27
C GLN A 43 -20.43 12.32 9.77
N ASN A 44 -19.33 11.57 9.71
CA ASN A 44 -19.26 10.27 9.06
C ASN A 44 -18.41 9.24 9.85
N GLU A 45 -18.82 8.88 11.07
CA GLU A 45 -18.12 7.88 11.91
C GLU A 45 -17.90 6.54 11.19
N ILE A 46 -18.84 6.13 10.33
CA ILE A 46 -18.76 4.89 9.56
C ILE A 46 -17.54 4.89 8.62
N ILE A 47 -17.23 6.03 7.99
CA ILE A 47 -16.14 6.14 7.01
C ILE A 47 -14.78 6.02 7.70
N GLU A 48 -14.63 6.59 8.89
CA GLU A 48 -13.43 6.42 9.73
C GLU A 48 -13.20 4.95 10.09
N ILE A 49 -14.26 4.22 10.47
CA ILE A 49 -14.16 2.79 10.80
C ILE A 49 -13.78 1.97 9.58
N ILE A 50 -14.42 2.21 8.42
CA ILE A 50 -14.09 1.52 7.17
C ILE A 50 -12.63 1.78 6.79
N TYR A 51 -12.17 3.03 6.89
CA TYR A 51 -10.81 3.41 6.59
C TYR A 51 -9.81 2.73 7.55
N LEU A 52 -10.08 2.73 8.85
CA LEU A 52 -9.26 2.04 9.85
C LEU A 52 -9.14 0.54 9.52
N ILE A 53 -10.24 -0.13 9.22
CA ILE A 53 -10.24 -1.56 8.84
C ILE A 53 -9.38 -1.77 7.60
N ALA A 54 -9.58 -0.98 6.54
CA ALA A 54 -8.82 -1.09 5.30
C ALA A 54 -7.31 -0.93 5.54
N MET A 55 -6.91 0.05 6.35
CA MET A 55 -5.51 0.32 6.67
C MET A 55 -4.89 -0.70 7.63
N THR A 56 -5.69 -1.43 8.41
CA THR A 56 -5.20 -2.42 9.39
C THR A 56 -5.08 -3.83 8.79
N ILE A 57 -5.87 -4.18 7.77
CA ILE A 57 -5.77 -5.48 7.08
C ILE A 57 -4.37 -5.71 6.51
N PHE A 58 -3.75 -4.67 5.94
CA PHE A 58 -2.42 -4.75 5.34
C PHE A 58 -1.30 -5.07 6.35
N PRO A 59 -1.11 -4.33 7.46
CA PRO A 59 -0.13 -4.69 8.49
C PRO A 59 -0.40 -6.05 9.12
N ILE A 60 -1.67 -6.43 9.34
CA ILE A 60 -2.01 -7.76 9.85
C ILE A 60 -1.54 -8.85 8.88
N GLY A 61 -1.79 -8.67 7.58
CA GLY A 61 -1.32 -9.58 6.54
C GLY A 61 0.21 -9.68 6.48
N LEU A 62 0.91 -8.56 6.65
CA LEU A 62 2.37 -8.53 6.74
C LEU A 62 2.90 -9.30 7.95
N ILE A 63 2.34 -9.07 9.13
CA ILE A 63 2.71 -9.76 10.37
C ILE A 63 2.41 -11.26 10.24
N ALA A 64 1.22 -11.63 9.77
CA ALA A 64 0.82 -13.01 9.60
C ALA A 64 1.77 -13.76 8.64
N THR A 65 2.14 -13.11 7.53
CA THR A 65 3.09 -13.68 6.56
C THR A 65 4.50 -13.74 7.13
N ALA A 66 4.94 -12.74 7.89
CA ALA A 66 6.24 -12.74 8.57
C ALA A 66 6.34 -13.88 9.61
N LEU A 67 5.29 -14.09 10.41
CA LEU A 67 5.21 -15.18 11.39
C LEU A 67 5.19 -16.56 10.72
N LYS A 68 4.42 -16.72 9.62
CA LYS A 68 4.43 -17.97 8.84
C LYS A 68 5.79 -18.26 8.22
N ASN A 69 6.50 -17.24 7.74
CA ASN A 69 7.78 -17.40 7.07
C ASN A 69 8.98 -17.51 8.02
N LEU A 70 8.83 -17.16 9.31
CA LEU A 70 9.79 -17.58 10.34
C LEU A 70 9.87 -19.11 10.44
N CYS A 71 8.76 -19.81 10.14
CA CYS A 71 8.71 -21.28 10.13
C CYS A 71 8.96 -21.90 8.74
N CYS A 72 8.59 -21.24 7.64
CA CYS A 72 8.69 -21.80 6.28
C CYS A 72 9.05 -20.74 5.21
N ASN A 73 10.28 -20.78 4.68
CA ASN A 73 10.74 -20.21 3.39
C ASN A 73 10.31 -18.76 3.02
N MET A 74 11.26 -17.81 3.13
CA MET A 74 11.17 -16.39 2.72
C MET A 74 10.68 -16.12 1.27
N GLY A 75 10.70 -17.11 0.39
CA GLY A 75 10.30 -16.96 -1.02
C GLY A 75 8.83 -16.58 -1.24
N GLY A 76 7.93 -17.01 -0.34
CA GLY A 76 6.49 -16.75 -0.46
C GLY A 76 6.06 -15.33 -0.10
N LEU A 77 6.81 -14.64 0.79
CA LEU A 77 6.55 -13.23 1.14
C LEU A 77 6.70 -12.33 -0.09
N MET A 78 7.76 -12.56 -0.86
CA MET A 78 8.15 -11.68 -1.97
C MET A 78 7.18 -11.79 -3.16
N SER A 79 6.59 -12.97 -3.40
CA SER A 79 5.60 -13.16 -4.46
C SER A 79 4.27 -12.50 -4.12
N HIS A 80 3.77 -12.67 -2.89
CA HIS A 80 2.52 -12.03 -2.46
C HIS A 80 2.62 -10.51 -2.43
N LEU A 81 3.76 -9.96 -2.01
CA LEU A 81 3.99 -8.51 -2.05
C LEU A 81 4.02 -8.00 -3.49
N LYS A 82 4.71 -8.69 -4.40
CA LYS A 82 4.80 -8.27 -5.81
C LYS A 82 3.45 -8.28 -6.52
N GLU A 83 2.64 -9.31 -6.27
CA GLU A 83 1.29 -9.42 -6.85
C GLU A 83 0.34 -8.34 -6.30
N GLN A 84 0.41 -8.06 -4.99
CA GLN A 84 -0.39 -6.99 -4.39
C GLN A 84 0.05 -5.59 -4.83
N LEU A 85 1.34 -5.36 -5.12
CA LEU A 85 1.86 -4.04 -5.46
C LEU A 85 1.31 -3.44 -6.77
N CYS A 86 0.72 -4.24 -7.67
CA CYS A 86 0.23 -3.76 -8.97
C CYS A 86 -1.12 -3.02 -8.88
N CYS A 87 -2.09 -3.59 -8.14
CA CYS A 87 -3.47 -3.04 -8.09
C CYS A 87 -3.79 -2.32 -6.77
N LEU A 88 -3.15 -2.73 -5.67
CA LEU A 88 -3.32 -2.12 -4.35
C LEU A 88 -3.05 -0.60 -4.28
N PRO A 89 -2.01 -0.03 -4.91
CA PRO A 89 -1.76 1.42 -4.84
C PRO A 89 -2.91 2.24 -5.43
N PHE A 90 -3.50 1.79 -6.53
CA PHE A 90 -4.63 2.49 -7.16
C PHE A 90 -5.87 2.45 -6.27
N LEU A 91 -6.14 1.30 -5.66
CA LEU A 91 -7.23 1.15 -4.70
C LEU A 91 -7.03 2.06 -3.48
N ILE A 92 -5.83 2.09 -2.91
CA ILE A 92 -5.50 2.96 -1.76
C ILE A 92 -5.60 4.44 -2.14
N LEU A 93 -5.20 4.82 -3.36
CA LEU A 93 -5.34 6.19 -3.86
C LEU A 93 -6.82 6.61 -3.96
N ILE A 94 -7.68 5.73 -4.48
CA ILE A 94 -9.12 5.96 -4.57
C ILE A 94 -9.71 6.11 -3.17
N ILE A 95 -9.39 5.20 -2.25
CA ILE A 95 -9.87 5.24 -0.86
C ILE A 95 -9.42 6.54 -0.17
N ALA A 96 -8.13 6.92 -0.29
CA ALA A 96 -7.60 8.14 0.31
C ALA A 96 -8.27 9.41 -0.26
N SER A 97 -8.60 9.40 -1.55
CA SER A 97 -9.29 10.52 -2.21
C SER A 97 -10.74 10.66 -1.72
N ILE A 98 -11.47 9.54 -1.68
CA ILE A 98 -12.85 9.49 -1.16
C ILE A 98 -12.86 9.92 0.31
N TYR A 99 -11.97 9.36 1.13
CA TYR A 99 -11.84 9.71 2.54
C TYR A 99 -11.55 11.20 2.72
N THR A 100 -10.57 11.75 1.99
CA THR A 100 -10.24 13.18 2.08
C THR A 100 -11.43 14.06 1.72
N HIS A 101 -12.19 13.70 0.69
CA HIS A 101 -13.38 14.47 0.29
C HIS A 101 -14.45 14.42 1.38
N LEU A 102 -14.79 13.22 1.87
CA LEU A 102 -15.87 13.02 2.83
C LEU A 102 -15.55 13.59 4.20
N THR A 103 -14.27 13.59 4.58
CA THR A 103 -13.81 14.12 5.88
C THR A 103 -13.38 15.58 5.83
N SER A 104 -13.39 16.21 4.65
CA SER A 104 -12.99 17.63 4.49
C SER A 104 -13.87 18.58 5.31
N GLN A 105 -15.15 18.24 5.50
CA GLN A 105 -16.15 19.07 6.17
C GLN A 105 -16.33 18.78 7.68
N ASP A 106 -15.69 17.73 8.22
CA ASP A 106 -15.94 17.25 9.60
C ASP A 106 -15.61 18.26 10.72
N MET A 107 -14.90 19.35 10.45
CA MET A 107 -14.58 20.37 11.46
C MET A 107 -14.97 21.78 11.06
N THR A 108 -15.79 22.00 10.04
CA THR A 108 -16.28 23.37 9.79
C THR A 108 -17.04 23.88 11.03
N PRO A 109 -16.69 25.06 11.58
CA PRO A 109 -15.94 26.16 10.96
C PRO A 109 -14.44 26.30 11.34
N ILE A 110 -13.82 25.33 12.00
CA ILE A 110 -12.39 25.35 12.35
C ILE A 110 -11.54 25.31 11.06
N PRO A 111 -10.59 26.26 10.87
CA PRO A 111 -9.71 26.26 9.71
C PRO A 111 -8.82 25.01 9.67
N SER A 112 -8.58 24.49 8.47
CA SER A 112 -7.78 23.26 8.23
C SER A 112 -6.32 23.37 8.68
N THR A 113 -5.80 24.59 8.84
CA THR A 113 -4.42 24.86 9.28
C THR A 113 -4.27 24.97 10.81
N CYS A 114 -5.35 24.79 11.56
CA CYS A 114 -5.36 24.84 13.03
C CYS A 114 -4.63 26.06 13.64
N PRO A 115 -4.96 27.30 13.24
CA PRO A 115 -4.23 28.48 13.67
C PRO A 115 -4.41 28.76 15.17
N SER A 116 -3.33 29.15 15.85
CA SER A 116 -3.35 29.47 17.29
C SER A 116 -4.33 30.58 17.67
N ASN A 117 -4.67 31.44 16.73
CA ASN A 117 -5.51 32.63 16.95
C ASN A 117 -7.00 32.32 16.78
N TYR A 118 -7.37 31.07 16.47
CA TYR A 118 -8.77 30.67 16.44
C TYR A 118 -9.31 30.53 17.87
N PRO A 119 -10.54 31.00 18.16
CA PRO A 119 -11.14 30.90 19.49
C PRO A 119 -11.60 29.46 19.77
N TYR A 120 -10.65 28.56 20.03
CA TYR A 120 -10.95 27.22 20.50
C TYR A 120 -11.61 27.29 21.87
N LYS A 121 -12.77 26.67 22.01
CA LYS A 121 -13.50 26.59 23.27
C LYS A 121 -12.79 25.68 24.29
N LEU A 122 -12.24 24.55 23.83
CA LEU A 122 -11.36 23.68 24.62
C LEU A 122 -9.96 23.55 24.00
N SER A 123 -8.94 23.42 24.84
CA SER A 123 -7.57 23.08 24.40
C SER A 123 -7.51 21.74 23.67
N LEU A 124 -8.39 20.80 24.04
CA LEU A 124 -8.53 19.48 23.43
C LEU A 124 -8.98 19.58 21.96
N THR A 125 -9.80 20.57 21.62
CA THR A 125 -10.28 20.85 20.25
C THR A 125 -9.13 21.27 19.33
N ARG A 126 -8.15 22.01 19.86
CA ARG A 126 -6.92 22.34 19.11
C ARG A 126 -6.06 21.11 18.86
N VAL A 127 -5.92 20.22 19.85
CA VAL A 127 -5.19 18.95 19.70
C VAL A 127 -5.87 18.05 18.66
N ALA A 128 -7.19 17.92 18.72
CA ALA A 128 -7.96 17.15 17.74
C ALA A 128 -7.76 17.68 16.31
N CYS A 129 -7.73 19.00 16.14
CA CYS A 129 -7.42 19.63 14.85
C CYS A 129 -6.03 19.23 14.34
N PHE A 130 -5.00 19.32 15.19
CA PHE A 130 -3.64 18.92 14.82
C PHE A 130 -3.52 17.44 14.47
N ILE A 131 -4.15 16.56 15.25
CA ILE A 131 -4.14 15.12 14.98
C ILE A 131 -4.81 14.80 13.65
N ARG A 132 -5.92 15.46 13.31
CA ARG A 132 -6.55 15.33 12.00
C ARG A 132 -5.61 15.77 10.87
N LEU A 133 -4.93 16.90 11.02
CA LEU A 133 -3.99 17.40 10.02
C LEU A 133 -2.80 16.44 9.83
N ILE A 134 -2.21 15.97 10.92
CA ILE A 134 -1.11 15.00 10.90
C ILE A 134 -1.56 13.69 10.25
N ASN A 135 -2.76 13.19 10.60
CA ASN A 135 -3.32 11.99 10.02
C ASN A 135 -3.49 12.12 8.49
N LEU A 136 -4.02 13.26 8.03
CA LEU A 136 -4.16 13.55 6.60
C LEU A 136 -2.79 13.57 5.90
N ILE A 137 -1.79 14.23 6.48
CA ILE A 137 -0.43 14.29 5.92
C ILE A 137 0.19 12.88 5.85
N ILE A 138 0.08 12.11 6.92
CA ILE A 138 0.67 10.76 7.01
C ILE A 138 -0.01 9.81 6.03
N MET A 139 -1.35 9.86 5.91
CA MET A 139 -2.09 9.10 4.90
C MET A 139 -1.59 9.44 3.48
N TRP A 140 -1.53 10.72 3.12
CA TRP A 140 -1.08 11.11 1.77
C TRP A 140 0.39 10.78 1.53
N THR A 141 1.25 10.89 2.55
CA THR A 141 2.66 10.48 2.47
C THR A 141 2.78 8.97 2.24
N PHE A 142 1.98 8.17 2.94
CA PHE A 142 1.94 6.72 2.74
C PHE A 142 1.46 6.35 1.33
N THR A 143 0.35 6.93 0.87
CA THR A 143 -0.22 6.68 -0.45
C THR A 143 0.73 7.07 -1.58
N THR A 144 1.34 8.25 -1.50
CA THR A 144 2.29 8.73 -2.51
C THR A 144 3.56 7.88 -2.53
N LEU A 145 4.11 7.51 -1.38
CA LEU A 145 5.29 6.66 -1.30
C LEU A 145 5.02 5.27 -1.87
N LEU A 146 3.85 4.68 -1.57
CA LEU A 146 3.43 3.41 -2.15
C LEU A 146 3.30 3.51 -3.68
N PHE A 147 2.68 4.57 -4.19
CA PHE A 147 2.53 4.78 -5.62
C PHE A 147 3.89 4.92 -6.34
N ILE A 148 4.82 5.69 -5.77
CA ILE A 148 6.19 5.82 -6.29
C ILE A 148 6.89 4.47 -6.29
N LEU A 149 6.78 3.69 -5.21
CA LEU A 149 7.38 2.36 -5.12
C LEU A 149 6.84 1.41 -6.19
N THR A 150 5.54 1.42 -6.46
CA THR A 150 4.95 0.63 -7.55
C THR A 150 5.47 1.07 -8.91
N ILE A 151 5.53 2.37 -9.20
CA ILE A 151 6.10 2.89 -10.45
C ILE A 151 7.53 2.40 -10.64
N VAL A 152 8.38 2.57 -9.61
CA VAL A 152 9.79 2.16 -9.66
C VAL A 152 9.95 0.65 -9.88
N ASP A 153 9.05 -0.17 -9.33
CA ASP A 153 9.01 -1.61 -9.57
C ASP A 153 8.54 -1.95 -10.99
N CYS A 154 7.47 -1.30 -11.50
CA CYS A 154 6.97 -1.47 -12.86
C CYS A 154 8.02 -1.13 -13.93
N PHE A 155 8.80 -0.06 -13.72
CA PHE A 155 9.89 0.33 -14.63
C PHE A 155 11.18 -0.48 -14.42
N GLY A 156 11.17 -1.51 -13.56
CA GLY A 156 12.29 -2.44 -13.40
C GLY A 156 13.56 -1.83 -12.79
N TYR A 157 13.45 -0.71 -12.07
CA TYR A 157 14.62 -0.03 -11.51
C TYR A 157 15.27 -0.83 -10.37
N PHE A 158 14.51 -1.72 -9.73
CA PHE A 158 15.03 -2.70 -8.78
C PHE A 158 15.61 -3.91 -9.52
N PRO A 159 16.91 -4.20 -9.37
CA PRO A 159 17.49 -5.37 -9.98
C PRO A 159 16.87 -6.61 -9.34
N THR A 160 16.02 -7.32 -10.07
CA THR A 160 15.71 -8.70 -9.77
C THR A 160 17.02 -9.47 -9.88
N ASN A 161 17.43 -10.16 -8.82
CA ASN A 161 18.55 -11.08 -8.88
C ASN A 161 18.11 -12.30 -9.70
N ASN A 162 18.01 -12.14 -11.02
CA ASN A 162 17.70 -13.18 -11.99
C ASN A 162 18.93 -14.09 -12.14
N ARG A 163 19.20 -14.92 -11.13
CA ARG A 163 20.22 -15.98 -11.23
C ARG A 163 19.65 -17.39 -11.16
N GLY A 164 18.36 -17.58 -11.44
CA GLY A 164 17.82 -18.94 -11.55
C GLY A 164 16.31 -19.13 -11.73
N ARG A 165 15.54 -18.12 -12.17
CA ARG A 165 14.06 -18.21 -12.26
C ARG A 165 13.49 -17.88 -13.65
N ASP A 166 14.30 -17.91 -14.71
CA ASP A 166 13.77 -17.79 -16.09
C ASP A 166 13.30 -19.15 -16.64
N ASN A 167 13.96 -20.25 -16.25
CA ASN A 167 13.71 -21.56 -16.84
C ASN A 167 12.34 -22.16 -16.45
N THR A 168 11.72 -21.69 -15.36
CA THR A 168 10.50 -22.29 -14.79
C THR A 168 9.21 -21.63 -15.28
N ILE A 169 9.26 -20.36 -15.70
CA ILE A 169 8.09 -19.67 -16.26
C ILE A 169 7.95 -20.05 -17.73
N GLN A 170 9.07 -20.11 -18.46
CA GLN A 170 9.07 -20.53 -19.86
C GLN A 170 8.63 -21.99 -20.03
N SER A 171 8.99 -22.88 -19.09
CA SER A 171 8.52 -24.28 -19.13
C SER A 171 7.01 -24.42 -18.85
N ARG A 172 6.44 -23.55 -18.00
CA ARG A 172 4.99 -23.59 -17.72
C ARG A 172 4.14 -22.93 -18.80
N LEU A 173 4.70 -21.98 -19.54
CA LEU A 173 4.01 -21.34 -20.66
C LEU A 173 4.00 -22.25 -21.91
N SER A 174 5.06 -23.05 -22.12
CA SER A 174 5.11 -24.06 -23.20
C SER A 174 4.19 -25.26 -22.97
N ASP A 175 3.84 -25.56 -21.70
CA ASP A 175 2.84 -26.59 -21.39
C ASP A 175 1.40 -26.11 -21.64
N PHE A 176 1.17 -24.79 -21.63
CA PHE A 176 -0.19 -24.21 -21.78
C PHE A 176 -0.54 -23.87 -23.23
N PHE A 177 0.46 -23.62 -24.07
CA PHE A 177 0.30 -23.41 -25.50
C PHE A 177 1.17 -24.43 -26.24
N PRO A 178 0.64 -25.63 -26.57
CA PRO A 178 1.34 -26.52 -27.48
C PRO A 178 1.55 -25.76 -28.80
N PRO A 179 2.74 -25.85 -29.43
CA PRO A 179 2.96 -25.22 -30.72
C PRO A 179 1.91 -25.77 -31.70
N ASP A 180 1.22 -24.86 -32.40
CA ASP A 180 0.37 -25.23 -33.53
C ASP A 180 1.19 -26.12 -34.45
N ARG A 181 0.67 -27.33 -34.68
CA ARG A 181 1.25 -28.25 -35.66
C ARG A 181 1.07 -27.62 -37.03
N ASP A 182 2.13 -26.99 -37.53
CA ASP A 182 2.31 -26.79 -38.95
C ASP A 182 2.45 -28.19 -39.58
N ASP A 183 1.32 -28.77 -39.98
CA ASP A 183 1.27 -29.95 -40.84
C ASP A 183 1.72 -29.54 -42.25
N ASP A 184 3.03 -29.29 -42.40
CA ASP A 184 3.66 -29.19 -43.71
C ASP A 184 3.71 -30.59 -44.33
N ILE A 185 2.86 -30.75 -45.34
CA ILE A 185 2.74 -31.90 -46.23
C ILE A 185 4.08 -32.11 -46.94
N GLY A 186 4.93 -32.94 -46.34
CA GLY A 186 6.19 -33.41 -46.90
C GLY A 186 5.97 -34.48 -47.97
N MET A 187 6.01 -34.03 -49.23
CA MET A 187 6.06 -34.82 -50.45
C MET A 187 7.11 -35.95 -50.36
N THR A 188 6.68 -37.20 -50.52
CA THR A 188 7.55 -38.37 -50.70
C THR A 188 8.38 -38.24 -51.99
N GLU A 189 9.66 -37.89 -51.89
CA GLU A 189 10.67 -38.18 -52.92
C GLU A 189 11.57 -39.33 -52.43
N LYS A 190 11.32 -40.53 -52.97
CA LYS A 190 12.22 -41.68 -52.85
C LYS A 190 13.53 -41.40 -53.59
N ARG A 191 14.67 -41.44 -52.88
CA ARG A 191 15.98 -41.76 -53.48
C ARG A 191 16.88 -42.59 -52.55
N ILE A 192 17.10 -43.84 -52.98
CA ILE A 192 18.39 -44.58 -53.06
C ILE A 192 19.13 -44.89 -51.75
N LYS A 193 19.11 -46.17 -51.32
CA LYS A 193 20.12 -47.18 -51.69
C LYS A 193 19.56 -48.59 -51.52
#